data_AF-A0A7Y8LL47-F1
#
_entry.id   AF-A0A7Y8LL47-F1
#
_cell.length_a   1.000
_cell.length_b   1.000
_cell.length_c   1.000
_cell.angle_alpha   90.00
_cell.angle_beta   90.00
_cell.angle_gamma   90.00
#
_symmetry.space_group_name_H-M   'P 1'
#
loop_
_entity.id
_entity.type
_entity.pdbx_description
1 polymer ?
#
loop_
_entity_poly.entity_id
_entity_poly.type
_entity_poly.pdbx_seq_one_letter_code
_entity_poly.pdbx_strand_id
1 'polypeptide(L)'
;MMSINKVNISIKAWLFFAFTFIYTVLLVLTAWLSDDAYITFRNIDNFINGYGLVWNVSERVQAYTHPLWMFLLSFFTFLTKEFYYTSISVSIIVSITAYFLVLKKISSSINSAIIASLILIFSKSYLDYSTSGLENPLAHFLFVVFFIIYFDEYKTKNKLFLLSVVSALSALNRIDSLLLLMPALLFEFSKSNKKLKNIAIILAGFIPFFLWELFSLFYYGFPFPNTAYAKLNTGISRLELIEQGLYYLLDSLYMDPLTFCVLISGIIFPFVLMRKELFPIAIGIILQIVYLLNIGGDFMSGRFLSAPLLTSVIVLSRVEIKSFQKTLIFTGVIIGLGFLSPRPNVLSTKHYSLGPKIINAFRFGPTIIGMHNGITDERFWYYENTGLLNNLFERKLEKHPWIIHAVTFKESGHELVVKSSLGLFGFYLGRNVHVVDQYALTEPLLSKLPSTEYWLINHEKPKTEKFWRIGHFPRKIPDGYLETIKSSKNRISNPSLAEYYEKLSIIIKGNLWSWNRLKEIWNINTGKYNYLIEDYNKTLSIK
;
A
#
# COMPACT_ATOMS: atom_id res chain seq x y z
N MET A 1 2.56 20.62 -46.25
CA MET A 1 1.94 19.64 -45.32
C MET A 1 2.97 18.83 -44.51
N MET A 2 4.03 18.26 -45.11
CA MET A 2 5.06 17.50 -44.37
C MET A 2 5.82 18.32 -43.30
N SER A 3 6.09 19.62 -43.53
CA SER A 3 6.78 20.48 -42.55
C SER A 3 5.93 20.80 -41.31
N ILE A 4 4.64 21.11 -41.49
CA ILE A 4 3.68 21.42 -40.41
C ILE A 4 3.48 20.20 -39.50
N ASN A 5 3.39 18.99 -40.07
CA ASN A 5 3.31 17.76 -39.29
C ASN A 5 4.58 17.50 -38.46
N LYS A 6 5.77 17.78 -39.00
CA LYS A 6 7.03 17.68 -38.23
C LYS A 6 7.10 18.70 -37.08
N VAL A 7 6.67 19.93 -37.32
CA VAL A 7 6.63 21.00 -36.29
C VAL A 7 5.68 20.63 -35.15
N ASN A 8 4.47 20.12 -35.46
CA ASN A 8 3.51 19.68 -34.44
C ASN A 8 3.99 18.47 -33.62
N ILE A 9 4.74 17.55 -34.23
CA ILE A 9 5.38 16.43 -33.52
C ILE A 9 6.48 16.95 -32.58
N SER A 10 7.28 17.93 -33.03
CA SER A 10 8.32 18.55 -32.21
C SER A 10 7.74 19.26 -30.98
N ILE A 11 6.70 20.07 -31.14
CA ILE A 11 6.04 20.80 -30.03
C ILE A 11 5.48 19.84 -28.98
N LYS A 12 4.80 18.76 -29.42
CA LYS A 12 4.27 17.73 -28.51
C LYS A 12 5.38 17.05 -27.70
N ALA A 13 6.50 16.72 -28.36
CA ALA A 13 7.63 16.09 -27.70
C ALA A 13 8.26 17.01 -26.64
N TRP A 14 8.47 18.28 -26.97
CA TRP A 14 8.99 19.28 -26.03
C TRP A 14 8.04 19.52 -24.86
N LEU A 15 6.73 19.56 -25.09
CA LEU A 15 5.75 19.71 -24.01
C LEU A 15 5.76 18.52 -23.06
N PHE A 16 5.78 17.29 -23.58
CA PHE A 16 5.86 16.10 -22.74
C PHE A 16 7.17 16.05 -21.94
N PHE A 17 8.28 16.45 -22.56
CA PHE A 17 9.55 16.56 -21.86
C PHE A 17 9.49 17.61 -20.73
N ALA A 18 8.96 18.80 -21.01
CA ALA A 18 8.84 19.88 -20.02
C ALA A 18 7.99 19.48 -18.82
N PHE A 19 6.81 18.88 -19.03
CA PHE A 19 5.97 18.41 -17.93
C PHE A 19 6.58 17.23 -17.18
N THR A 20 7.25 16.31 -17.87
CA THR A 20 7.97 15.21 -17.21
C THR A 20 9.13 15.73 -16.38
N PHE A 21 9.82 16.77 -16.85
CA PHE A 21 10.88 17.44 -16.09
C PHE A 21 10.32 18.12 -14.84
N ILE A 22 9.23 18.90 -14.96
CA ILE A 22 8.55 19.52 -13.82
C ILE A 22 8.11 18.47 -12.81
N TYR A 23 7.47 17.40 -13.27
CA TYR A 23 7.08 16.27 -12.42
C TYR A 23 8.29 15.65 -11.71
N THR A 24 9.40 15.43 -12.43
CA THR A 24 10.64 14.87 -11.87
C THR A 24 11.21 15.77 -10.77
N VAL A 25 11.27 17.08 -11.00
CA VAL A 25 11.74 18.05 -10.00
C VAL A 25 10.87 17.97 -8.75
N LEU A 26 9.54 18.01 -8.90
CA LEU A 26 8.62 17.93 -7.78
C LEU A 26 8.70 16.58 -7.05
N LEU A 27 8.88 15.49 -7.79
CA LEU A 27 9.06 14.15 -7.22
C LEU A 27 10.31 14.08 -6.35
N VAL A 28 11.43 14.67 -6.79
CA VAL A 28 12.67 14.77 -6.00
C VAL A 28 12.46 15.65 -4.76
N LEU A 29 11.77 16.79 -4.91
CA LEU A 29 11.47 17.71 -3.80
C LEU A 29 10.51 17.10 -2.77
N THR A 30 9.73 16.09 -3.15
CA THR A 30 8.74 15.44 -2.29
C THR A 30 9.13 14.03 -1.88
N ALA A 31 10.28 13.53 -2.35
CA ALA A 31 10.72 12.16 -2.10
C ALA A 31 10.97 11.88 -0.61
N TRP A 32 10.42 10.77 -0.12
CA TRP A 32 10.52 10.34 1.29
C TRP A 32 10.26 8.85 1.43
N LEU A 33 10.67 8.22 2.53
CA LEU A 33 10.27 6.86 2.87
C LEU A 33 9.37 6.81 4.10
N SER A 34 8.32 5.99 4.04
CA SER A 34 7.44 5.66 5.16
C SER A 34 8.08 4.65 6.10
N ASP A 35 7.70 4.67 7.38
CA ASP A 35 8.07 3.64 8.34
C ASP A 35 7.66 2.24 7.84
N ASP A 36 6.42 2.08 7.35
CA ASP A 36 5.89 0.79 6.85
C ASP A 36 6.78 0.15 5.76
N ALA A 37 7.48 0.95 4.94
CA ALA A 37 8.37 0.42 3.91
C ALA A 37 9.52 -0.42 4.51
N TYR A 38 9.97 -0.05 5.71
CA TYR A 38 11.04 -0.76 6.42
C TYR A 38 10.59 -2.13 6.95
N ILE A 39 9.27 -2.38 7.05
CA ILE A 39 8.75 -3.72 7.32
C ILE A 39 9.17 -4.68 6.20
N THR A 40 8.98 -4.24 4.96
CA THR A 40 9.42 -4.99 3.78
C THR A 40 10.95 -5.04 3.71
N PHE A 41 11.67 -3.96 4.05
CA PHE A 41 13.13 -3.95 3.96
C PHE A 41 13.81 -4.99 4.86
N ARG A 42 13.29 -5.28 6.06
CA ARG A 42 13.85 -6.35 6.89
C ARG A 42 13.62 -7.74 6.28
N ASN A 43 12.48 -7.95 5.61
CA ASN A 43 12.25 -9.19 4.86
C ASN A 43 13.23 -9.31 3.69
N ILE A 44 13.51 -8.19 2.99
CA ILE A 44 14.50 -8.11 1.91
C ILE A 44 15.91 -8.39 2.45
N ASP A 45 16.31 -7.80 3.59
CA ASP A 45 17.60 -8.04 4.21
C ASP A 45 17.77 -9.52 4.56
N ASN A 46 16.78 -10.12 5.23
CA ASN A 46 16.80 -11.54 5.56
C ASN A 46 16.89 -12.42 4.29
N PHE A 47 16.13 -12.10 3.25
CA PHE A 47 16.14 -12.85 1.98
C PHE A 47 17.50 -12.79 1.28
N ILE A 48 18.04 -11.58 1.09
CA ILE A 48 19.34 -11.36 0.43
C ILE A 48 20.49 -12.03 1.19
N ASN A 49 20.39 -12.10 2.52
CA ASN A 49 21.40 -12.74 3.36
C ASN A 49 21.15 -14.25 3.59
N GLY A 50 20.16 -14.87 2.93
CA GLY A 50 19.95 -16.32 2.96
C GLY A 50 19.11 -16.87 4.13
N TYR A 51 18.44 -16.01 4.90
CA TYR A 51 17.54 -16.41 5.99
C TYR A 51 16.09 -16.65 5.54
N GLY A 52 15.83 -16.45 4.25
CA GLY A 52 14.51 -16.59 3.64
C GLY A 52 13.65 -15.33 3.73
N LEU A 53 12.46 -15.39 3.13
CA LEU A 53 11.51 -14.27 3.04
C LEU A 53 10.72 -14.11 4.34
N VAL A 54 11.38 -13.71 5.42
CA VAL A 54 10.82 -13.68 6.78
C VAL A 54 11.14 -12.39 7.51
N TRP A 55 10.29 -12.00 8.46
CA TRP A 55 10.54 -10.86 9.35
C TRP A 55 11.42 -11.25 10.56
N ASN A 56 10.97 -12.25 11.31
CA ASN A 56 11.72 -12.92 12.37
C ASN A 56 12.37 -14.18 11.78
N VAL A 57 13.69 -14.34 11.91
CA VAL A 57 14.44 -15.45 11.29
C VAL A 57 13.93 -16.83 11.73
N SER A 58 13.39 -16.94 12.94
CA SER A 58 12.86 -18.18 13.48
C SER A 58 11.48 -18.57 12.94
N GLU A 59 10.78 -17.71 12.21
CA GLU A 59 9.37 -17.90 11.85
C GLU A 59 9.09 -17.56 10.40
N ARG A 60 8.45 -18.48 9.66
CA ARG A 60 7.99 -18.22 8.29
C ARG A 60 6.66 -17.48 8.32
N VAL A 61 6.74 -16.15 8.31
CA VAL A 61 5.58 -15.25 8.29
C VAL A 61 5.74 -14.21 7.18
N GLN A 62 4.72 -14.10 6.31
CA GLN A 62 4.69 -13.08 5.27
C GLN A 62 4.21 -11.75 5.84
N ALA A 63 5.15 -10.86 6.15
CA ALA A 63 4.90 -9.54 6.73
C ALA A 63 4.66 -8.42 5.68
N TYR A 64 4.72 -8.74 4.39
CA TYR A 64 4.52 -7.79 3.28
C TYR A 64 3.33 -8.21 2.41
N THR A 65 2.65 -7.24 1.78
CA THR A 65 1.44 -7.46 0.97
C THR A 65 1.68 -7.36 -0.53
N HIS A 66 2.91 -7.05 -0.93
CA HIS A 66 3.27 -6.67 -2.30
C HIS A 66 4.48 -7.48 -2.82
N PRO A 67 4.36 -8.82 -2.98
CA PRO A 67 5.45 -9.68 -3.46
C PRO A 67 6.22 -9.15 -4.68
N LEU A 68 5.51 -8.60 -5.67
CA LEU A 68 6.15 -8.09 -6.89
C LEU A 68 7.06 -6.88 -6.60
N TRP A 69 6.59 -5.93 -5.78
CA TRP A 69 7.39 -4.79 -5.32
C TRP A 69 8.57 -5.24 -4.45
N MET A 70 8.33 -6.18 -3.54
CA MET A 70 9.35 -6.74 -2.65
C MET A 70 10.49 -7.38 -3.45
N PHE A 71 10.20 -8.18 -4.49
CA PHE A 71 11.23 -8.77 -5.35
C PHE A 71 11.95 -7.74 -6.21
N LEU A 72 11.24 -6.74 -6.73
CA LEU A 72 11.86 -5.65 -7.49
C LEU A 72 12.89 -4.90 -6.65
N LEU A 73 12.52 -4.53 -5.42
CA LEU A 73 13.44 -3.88 -4.49
C LEU A 73 14.57 -4.83 -4.06
N SER A 74 14.27 -6.12 -3.81
CA SER A 74 15.29 -7.12 -3.48
C SER A 74 16.38 -7.21 -4.54
N PHE A 75 16.00 -7.22 -5.82
CA PHE A 75 16.95 -7.28 -6.92
C PHE A 75 17.90 -6.08 -6.93
N PHE A 76 17.37 -4.86 -6.82
CA PHE A 76 18.22 -3.67 -6.85
C PHE A 76 19.04 -3.50 -5.57
N THR A 77 18.45 -3.76 -4.40
CA THR A 77 19.16 -3.72 -3.12
C THR A 77 20.26 -4.78 -3.04
N PHE A 78 20.07 -5.95 -3.68
CA PHE A 78 21.12 -6.95 -3.79
C PHE A 78 22.35 -6.42 -4.53
N LEU A 79 22.16 -5.57 -5.55
CA LEU A 79 23.24 -4.98 -6.34
C LEU A 79 23.89 -3.78 -5.63
N THR A 80 23.09 -2.90 -5.03
CA THR A 80 23.58 -1.65 -4.43
C THR A 80 24.05 -1.81 -2.99
N LYS A 81 23.58 -2.84 -2.28
CA LYS A 81 23.74 -3.03 -0.83
C LYS A 81 23.25 -1.85 0.00
N GLU A 82 22.31 -1.08 -0.54
CA GLU A 82 21.78 0.14 0.05
C GLU A 82 20.26 0.11 -0.09
N PHE A 83 19.50 0.44 0.95
CA PHE A 83 18.03 0.33 0.96
C PHE A 83 17.33 1.66 0.66
N TYR A 84 17.77 2.74 1.29
CA TYR A 84 17.07 4.03 1.31
C TYR A 84 17.10 4.71 -0.07
N TYR A 85 18.29 5.00 -0.59
CA TYR A 85 18.49 5.63 -1.89
C TYR A 85 18.06 4.70 -3.03
N THR A 86 18.27 3.39 -2.91
CA THR A 86 17.80 2.41 -3.89
C THR A 86 16.28 2.44 -4.02
N SER A 87 15.56 2.36 -2.91
CA SER A 87 14.09 2.39 -2.91
C SER A 87 13.55 3.69 -3.50
N ILE A 88 14.12 4.83 -3.12
CA ILE A 88 13.74 6.13 -3.68
C ILE A 88 14.03 6.17 -5.19
N SER A 89 15.21 5.73 -5.63
CA SER A 89 15.61 5.77 -7.03
C SER A 89 14.73 4.88 -7.91
N VAL A 90 14.45 3.65 -7.47
CA VAL A 90 13.52 2.74 -8.16
C VAL A 90 12.13 3.36 -8.24
N SER A 91 11.62 3.92 -7.14
CA SER A 91 10.32 4.58 -7.10
C SER A 91 10.25 5.77 -8.07
N ILE A 92 11.29 6.61 -8.11
CA ILE A 92 11.41 7.75 -9.02
C ILE A 92 11.37 7.29 -10.48
N ILE A 93 12.19 6.32 -10.86
CA ILE A 93 12.29 5.83 -12.24
C ILE A 93 10.95 5.25 -12.70
N VAL A 94 10.32 4.41 -11.88
CA VAL A 94 9.04 3.78 -12.19
C VAL A 94 7.93 4.83 -12.31
N SER A 95 7.88 5.80 -11.39
CA SER A 95 6.88 6.88 -11.39
C SER A 95 7.03 7.82 -12.59
N ILE A 96 8.26 8.24 -12.93
CA ILE A 96 8.53 9.04 -14.14
C ILE A 96 8.08 8.30 -15.38
N THR A 97 8.37 7.00 -15.46
CA THR A 97 7.98 6.16 -16.59
C THR A 97 6.46 6.06 -16.72
N ALA A 98 5.75 5.79 -15.61
CA ALA A 98 4.30 5.75 -15.58
C ALA A 98 3.67 7.08 -16.02
N TYR A 99 4.14 8.19 -15.44
CA TYR A 99 3.69 9.54 -15.76
C TYR A 99 3.89 9.88 -17.24
N PHE A 100 5.10 9.64 -17.78
CA PHE A 100 5.39 9.89 -19.19
C PHE A 100 4.51 9.07 -20.13
N LEU A 101 4.23 7.80 -19.77
CA LEU A 101 3.36 6.93 -20.55
C LEU A 101 1.90 7.41 -20.54
N VAL A 102 1.39 8.00 -19.44
CA VAL A 102 0.06 8.63 -19.40
C VAL A 102 -0.03 9.75 -20.45
N LEU A 103 0.96 10.65 -20.47
CA LEU A 103 0.97 11.79 -21.39
C LEU A 103 1.08 11.33 -22.85
N LYS A 104 1.96 10.36 -23.12
CA LYS A 104 2.31 9.96 -24.49
C LYS A 104 1.38 8.92 -25.10
N LYS A 105 0.85 7.98 -24.30
CA LYS A 105 0.15 6.79 -24.80
C LYS A 105 -1.32 6.74 -24.41
N ILE A 106 -1.71 7.33 -23.28
CA ILE A 106 -3.11 7.33 -22.85
C ILE A 106 -3.84 8.58 -23.37
N SER A 107 -3.26 9.76 -23.18
CA SER A 107 -3.91 11.03 -23.47
C SER A 107 -4.31 11.16 -24.95
N SER A 108 -5.54 11.58 -25.19
CA SER A 108 -6.16 11.67 -26.52
C SER A 108 -5.70 12.89 -27.33
N SER A 109 -5.36 13.99 -26.64
CA SER A 109 -4.88 15.25 -27.22
C SER A 109 -3.84 15.94 -26.33
N ILE A 110 -3.13 16.94 -26.87
CA ILE A 110 -2.17 17.74 -26.10
C ILE A 110 -2.82 18.44 -24.90
N ASN A 111 -4.04 18.95 -25.07
CA ASN A 111 -4.81 19.59 -24.01
C ASN A 111 -5.17 18.59 -22.91
N SER A 112 -5.63 17.38 -23.28
CA SER A 112 -5.92 16.34 -22.29
C SER A 112 -4.66 15.88 -21.54
N ALA A 113 -3.50 15.90 -22.20
CA ALA A 113 -2.21 15.58 -21.57
C ALA A 113 -1.80 16.68 -20.57
N ILE A 114 -1.99 17.96 -20.89
CA ILE A 114 -1.75 19.08 -19.97
C ILE A 114 -2.63 18.93 -18.72
N ILE A 115 -3.93 18.65 -18.91
CA ILE A 115 -4.86 18.47 -17.80
C ILE A 115 -4.49 17.25 -16.94
N ALA A 116 -4.19 16.11 -17.56
CA ALA A 116 -3.75 14.91 -16.84
C ALA A 116 -2.46 15.17 -16.05
N SER A 117 -1.47 15.82 -16.68
CA SER A 117 -0.22 16.24 -16.06
C SER A 117 -0.45 17.08 -14.81
N LEU A 118 -1.26 18.13 -14.92
CA LEU A 118 -1.53 19.06 -13.82
C LEU A 118 -2.26 18.37 -12.68
N ILE A 119 -3.25 17.51 -12.96
CA ILE A 119 -3.92 16.75 -11.92
C ILE A 119 -2.93 15.90 -11.11
N LEU A 120 -2.06 15.15 -11.80
CA LEU A 120 -1.08 14.28 -11.14
C LEU A 120 -0.02 15.07 -10.36
N ILE A 121 0.40 16.23 -10.86
CA ILE A 121 1.36 17.12 -10.18
C ILE A 121 0.77 17.74 -8.92
N PHE A 122 -0.48 18.21 -8.99
CA PHE A 122 -1.11 18.93 -7.87
C PHE A 122 -1.81 18.02 -6.87
N SER A 123 -2.07 16.76 -7.21
CA SER A 123 -2.63 15.79 -6.27
C SER A 123 -1.61 15.39 -5.21
N LYS A 124 -1.98 15.58 -3.94
CA LYS A 124 -1.19 15.11 -2.80
C LYS A 124 -1.16 13.58 -2.75
N SER A 125 -2.31 12.95 -2.94
CA SER A 125 -2.48 11.50 -2.93
C SER A 125 -1.61 10.80 -3.97
N TYR A 126 -1.45 11.37 -5.17
CA TYR A 126 -0.60 10.76 -6.20
C TYR A 126 0.90 10.97 -5.90
N LEU A 127 1.32 12.22 -5.71
CA LEU A 127 2.74 12.56 -5.67
C LEU A 127 3.42 12.05 -4.39
N ASP A 128 2.75 12.11 -3.24
CA ASP A 128 3.33 11.69 -1.96
C ASP A 128 3.65 10.21 -1.94
N TYR A 129 2.79 9.37 -2.53
CA TYR A 129 2.99 7.94 -2.56
C TYR A 129 3.77 7.46 -3.79
N SER A 130 4.19 8.36 -4.67
CA SER A 130 5.07 8.05 -5.81
C SER A 130 6.52 7.72 -5.37
N THR A 131 6.89 7.95 -4.10
CA THR A 131 8.24 7.68 -3.57
C THR A 131 8.30 7.11 -2.15
N SER A 132 7.15 6.92 -1.48
CA SER A 132 7.03 6.50 -0.06
C SER A 132 7.73 5.19 0.35
N GLY A 133 8.35 4.45 -0.58
CA GLY A 133 8.91 3.11 -0.37
C GLY A 133 7.88 1.98 -0.46
N LEU A 134 6.60 2.33 -0.53
CA LEU A 134 5.50 1.40 -0.74
C LEU A 134 5.30 1.12 -2.24
N GLU A 135 4.43 0.17 -2.55
CA GLU A 135 4.24 -0.41 -3.87
C GLU A 135 3.49 0.47 -4.89
N ASN A 136 3.03 1.65 -4.48
CA ASN A 136 2.24 2.58 -5.30
C ASN A 136 2.87 2.92 -6.67
N PRO A 137 4.19 3.22 -6.79
CA PRO A 137 4.82 3.54 -8.08
C PRO A 137 4.62 2.42 -9.10
N LEU A 138 4.84 1.18 -8.67
CA LEU A 138 4.67 0.00 -9.52
C LEU A 138 3.20 -0.29 -9.82
N ALA A 139 2.30 -0.05 -8.85
CA ALA A 139 0.85 -0.16 -9.09
C ALA A 139 0.42 0.82 -10.21
N HIS A 140 0.84 2.08 -10.11
CA HIS A 140 0.56 3.11 -11.11
C HIS A 140 1.09 2.73 -12.48
N PHE A 141 2.36 2.28 -12.56
CA PHE A 141 2.95 1.80 -13.80
C PHE A 141 2.15 0.66 -14.44
N LEU A 142 1.79 -0.36 -13.66
CA LEU A 142 1.04 -1.51 -14.18
C LEU A 142 -0.36 -1.11 -14.64
N PHE A 143 -1.02 -0.16 -13.98
CA PHE A 143 -2.34 0.34 -14.42
C PHE A 143 -2.23 1.08 -15.74
N VAL A 144 -1.20 1.92 -15.91
CA VAL A 144 -0.94 2.61 -17.17
C VAL A 144 -0.68 1.59 -18.28
N VAL A 145 0.16 0.58 -18.05
CA VAL A 145 0.41 -0.50 -19.02
C VAL A 145 -0.88 -1.25 -19.37
N PHE A 146 -1.69 -1.61 -18.36
CA PHE A 146 -2.98 -2.26 -18.57
C PHE A 146 -3.88 -1.41 -19.49
N PHE A 147 -4.02 -0.13 -19.20
CA PHE A 147 -4.90 0.74 -19.98
C PHE A 147 -4.34 1.10 -21.37
N ILE A 148 -3.01 1.12 -21.56
CA ILE A 148 -2.40 1.18 -22.90
C ILE A 148 -2.87 -0.02 -23.75
N ILE A 149 -2.81 -1.23 -23.18
CA ILE A 149 -3.25 -2.46 -23.86
C ILE A 149 -4.76 -2.44 -24.07
N TYR A 150 -5.53 -2.01 -23.06
CA TYR A 150 -7.00 -1.98 -23.11
C TYR A 150 -7.53 -1.06 -24.23
N PHE A 151 -6.92 0.11 -24.42
CA PHE A 151 -7.31 1.07 -25.46
C PHE A 151 -6.71 0.77 -26.84
N ASP A 152 -5.82 -0.21 -26.97
CA ASP A 152 -5.28 -0.62 -28.26
C ASP A 152 -6.22 -1.61 -28.97
N GLU A 153 -7.12 -1.09 -29.80
CA GLU A 153 -8.16 -1.87 -30.47
C GLU A 153 -7.66 -2.74 -31.64
N TYR A 154 -6.54 -2.37 -32.29
CA TYR A 154 -6.18 -2.94 -33.60
C TYR A 154 -4.83 -3.64 -33.66
N LYS A 155 -3.93 -3.50 -32.67
CA LYS A 155 -2.54 -3.97 -32.81
C LYS A 155 -2.20 -5.18 -31.94
N THR A 156 -2.86 -5.37 -30.81
CA THR A 156 -2.47 -6.40 -29.85
C THR A 156 -3.18 -7.74 -30.13
N LYS A 157 -2.51 -8.65 -30.86
CA LYS A 157 -3.03 -9.99 -31.21
C LYS A 157 -3.42 -10.87 -30.01
N ASN A 158 -2.77 -10.67 -28.86
CA ASN A 158 -2.98 -11.44 -27.61
C ASN A 158 -3.52 -10.56 -26.47
N LYS A 159 -4.39 -9.59 -26.80
CA LYS A 159 -4.85 -8.56 -25.86
C LYS A 159 -5.38 -9.13 -24.54
N LEU A 160 -6.30 -10.10 -24.61
CA LEU A 160 -6.89 -10.69 -23.41
C LEU A 160 -5.85 -11.39 -22.51
N PHE A 161 -4.89 -12.10 -23.11
CA PHE A 161 -3.79 -12.72 -22.37
C PHE A 161 -2.94 -11.66 -21.65
N LEU A 162 -2.53 -10.61 -22.38
CA LEU A 162 -1.68 -9.56 -21.80
C LEU A 162 -2.41 -8.76 -20.71
N LEU A 163 -3.69 -8.44 -20.89
CA LEU A 163 -4.49 -7.83 -19.83
C LEU A 163 -4.58 -8.72 -18.59
N SER A 164 -4.68 -10.03 -18.77
CA SER A 164 -4.71 -11.01 -17.69
C SER A 164 -3.35 -11.10 -16.97
N VAL A 165 -2.24 -11.14 -17.71
CA VAL A 165 -0.88 -11.11 -17.14
C VAL A 165 -0.66 -9.84 -16.33
N VAL A 166 -1.00 -8.67 -16.88
CA VAL A 166 -0.83 -7.39 -16.16
C VAL A 166 -1.74 -7.34 -14.95
N SER A 167 -2.97 -7.85 -15.02
CA SER A 167 -3.85 -7.95 -13.85
C SER A 167 -3.29 -8.86 -12.76
N ALA A 168 -2.68 -9.98 -13.13
CA ALA A 168 -2.03 -10.89 -12.20
C ALA A 168 -0.81 -10.25 -11.53
N LEU A 169 0.02 -9.55 -12.29
CA LEU A 169 1.15 -8.77 -11.75
C LEU A 169 0.66 -7.62 -10.86
N SER A 170 -0.43 -6.94 -11.23
CA SER A 170 -1.06 -5.94 -10.39
C SER A 170 -1.59 -6.54 -9.09
N ALA A 171 -2.16 -7.75 -9.11
CA ALA A 171 -2.61 -8.45 -7.91
C ALA A 171 -1.44 -8.86 -6.99
N LEU A 172 -0.32 -9.30 -7.56
CA LEU A 172 0.93 -9.57 -6.83
C LEU A 172 1.60 -8.32 -6.27
N ASN A 173 1.28 -7.15 -6.83
CA ASN A 173 1.70 -5.88 -6.27
C ASN A 173 0.71 -5.42 -5.19
N ARG A 174 -0.58 -5.54 -5.46
CA ARG A 174 -1.70 -5.13 -4.59
C ARG A 174 -2.96 -5.87 -5.02
N ILE A 175 -3.42 -6.81 -4.20
CA ILE A 175 -4.56 -7.69 -4.54
C ILE A 175 -5.85 -6.90 -4.81
N ASP A 176 -6.07 -5.78 -4.10
CA ASP A 176 -7.23 -4.90 -4.26
C ASP A 176 -7.25 -4.18 -5.62
N SER A 177 -6.12 -4.09 -6.34
CA SER A 177 -6.04 -3.57 -7.70
C SER A 177 -6.99 -4.29 -8.67
N LEU A 178 -7.33 -5.54 -8.38
CA LEU A 178 -8.28 -6.30 -9.19
C LEU A 178 -9.66 -5.63 -9.22
N LEU A 179 -10.06 -4.90 -8.18
CA LEU A 179 -11.32 -4.14 -8.18
C LEU A 179 -11.34 -3.06 -9.26
N LEU A 180 -10.19 -2.42 -9.53
CA LEU A 180 -10.05 -1.41 -10.59
C LEU A 180 -9.95 -2.03 -11.99
N LEU A 181 -9.26 -3.16 -12.14
CA LEU A 181 -8.91 -3.72 -13.46
C LEU A 181 -9.89 -4.79 -13.98
N MET A 182 -10.50 -5.58 -13.09
CA MET A 182 -11.37 -6.68 -13.49
C MET A 182 -12.60 -6.27 -14.29
N PRO A 183 -13.32 -5.17 -13.97
CA PRO A 183 -14.43 -4.74 -14.80
C PRO A 183 -14.02 -4.53 -16.27
N ALA A 184 -12.86 -3.91 -16.53
CA ALA A 184 -12.34 -3.70 -17.87
C ALA A 184 -11.89 -5.01 -18.54
N LEU A 185 -11.26 -5.93 -17.80
CA LEU A 185 -10.91 -7.26 -18.31
C LEU A 185 -12.16 -8.07 -18.70
N LEU A 186 -13.18 -8.06 -17.83
CA LEU A 186 -14.45 -8.75 -18.06
C LEU A 186 -15.23 -8.14 -19.23
N PHE A 187 -15.15 -6.81 -19.40
CA PHE A 187 -15.71 -6.14 -20.56
C PHE A 187 -15.00 -6.57 -21.85
N GLU A 188 -13.68 -6.70 -21.86
CA GLU A 188 -12.97 -7.22 -23.04
C GLU A 188 -13.30 -8.71 -23.30
N PHE A 189 -13.41 -9.52 -22.24
CA PHE A 189 -13.88 -10.90 -22.33
C PHE A 189 -15.30 -11.01 -22.92
N SER A 190 -16.18 -10.04 -22.63
CA SER A 190 -17.58 -10.06 -23.08
C SER A 190 -17.71 -9.86 -24.60
N LYS A 191 -16.79 -9.11 -25.24
CA LYS A 191 -16.79 -8.81 -26.69
C LYS A 191 -16.65 -10.02 -27.61
N SER A 192 -16.14 -11.14 -27.09
CA SER A 192 -15.88 -12.35 -27.89
C SER A 192 -16.82 -13.49 -27.52
N ASN A 193 -17.29 -14.24 -28.53
CA ASN A 193 -18.17 -15.41 -28.36
C ASN A 193 -17.42 -16.69 -27.95
N LYS A 194 -16.08 -16.72 -28.01
CA LYS A 194 -15.26 -17.91 -27.70
C LYS A 194 -14.99 -18.07 -26.20
N LYS A 195 -16.05 -18.21 -25.39
CA LYS A 195 -15.98 -18.12 -23.91
C LYS A 195 -14.99 -19.11 -23.28
N LEU A 196 -15.06 -20.40 -23.59
CA LEU A 196 -14.17 -21.43 -23.01
C LEU A 196 -12.69 -21.16 -23.30
N LYS A 197 -12.35 -20.84 -24.56
CA LYS A 197 -10.99 -20.48 -24.96
C LYS A 197 -10.49 -19.25 -24.20
N ASN A 198 -11.35 -18.24 -24.04
CA ASN A 198 -10.98 -17.01 -23.35
C ASN A 198 -10.78 -17.22 -21.85
N ILE A 199 -11.55 -18.11 -21.21
CA ILE A 199 -11.31 -18.52 -19.82
C ILE A 199 -9.93 -19.16 -19.68
N ALA A 200 -9.58 -20.10 -20.57
CA ALA A 200 -8.24 -20.71 -20.55
C ALA A 200 -7.12 -19.68 -20.75
N ILE A 201 -7.32 -18.67 -21.62
CA ILE A 201 -6.36 -17.57 -21.81
C ILE A 201 -6.21 -16.72 -20.55
N ILE A 202 -7.32 -16.38 -19.88
CA ILE A 202 -7.27 -15.61 -18.63
C ILE A 202 -6.55 -16.41 -17.55
N LEU A 203 -6.90 -17.69 -17.37
CA LEU A 203 -6.24 -18.58 -16.41
C LEU A 203 -4.74 -18.71 -16.70
N ALA A 204 -4.36 -18.83 -17.98
CA ALA A 204 -2.96 -18.84 -18.38
C ALA A 204 -2.24 -17.52 -18.05
N GLY A 205 -2.90 -16.37 -18.23
CA GLY A 205 -2.36 -15.07 -17.86
C GLY A 205 -2.21 -14.89 -16.35
N PHE A 206 -3.05 -15.54 -15.54
CA PHE A 206 -3.01 -15.51 -14.08
C PHE A 206 -2.03 -16.51 -13.44
N ILE A 207 -1.30 -17.31 -14.24
CA ILE A 207 -0.29 -18.26 -13.73
C ILE A 207 0.68 -17.61 -12.73
N PRO A 208 1.26 -16.41 -12.95
CA PRO A 208 2.16 -15.80 -11.96
C PRO A 208 1.52 -15.61 -10.58
N PHE A 209 0.25 -15.20 -10.55
CA PHE A 209 -0.50 -15.02 -9.30
C PHE A 209 -0.72 -16.36 -8.59
N PHE A 210 -1.19 -17.39 -9.31
CA PHE A 210 -1.41 -18.71 -8.73
C PHE A 210 -0.12 -19.37 -8.24
N LEU A 211 1.00 -19.20 -8.95
CA LEU A 211 2.29 -19.72 -8.51
C LEU A 211 2.74 -19.07 -7.19
N TRP A 212 2.52 -17.76 -7.03
CA TRP A 212 2.80 -17.09 -5.76
C TRP A 212 1.91 -17.60 -4.63
N GLU A 213 0.60 -17.73 -4.84
CA GLU A 213 -0.33 -18.21 -3.82
C GLU A 213 -0.01 -19.66 -3.41
N LEU A 214 0.35 -20.52 -4.36
CA LEU A 214 0.83 -21.88 -4.07
C LEU A 214 2.15 -21.86 -3.29
N PHE A 215 3.09 -20.99 -3.68
CA PHE A 215 4.33 -20.79 -2.93
C PHE A 215 4.04 -20.29 -1.51
N SER A 216 3.14 -19.32 -1.35
CA SER A 216 2.78 -18.72 -0.07
C SER A 216 2.18 -19.77 0.87
N LEU A 217 1.22 -20.55 0.36
CA LEU A 217 0.61 -21.65 1.09
C LEU A 217 1.64 -22.72 1.48
N PHE A 218 2.57 -23.06 0.59
CA PHE A 218 3.63 -24.02 0.89
C PHE A 218 4.66 -23.48 1.90
N TYR A 219 5.17 -22.27 1.69
CA TYR A 219 6.29 -21.69 2.44
C TYR A 219 5.85 -21.11 3.78
N TYR A 220 4.81 -20.27 3.80
CA TYR A 220 4.26 -19.64 5.00
C TYR A 220 3.19 -20.49 5.69
N GLY A 221 2.51 -21.36 4.94
CA GLY A 221 1.39 -22.15 5.46
C GLY A 221 0.04 -21.44 5.37
N PHE A 222 -0.02 -20.27 4.75
CA PHE A 222 -1.22 -19.47 4.57
C PHE A 222 -1.23 -18.89 3.16
N PRO A 223 -2.40 -18.78 2.50
CA PRO A 223 -2.48 -18.16 1.18
C PRO A 223 -2.17 -16.66 1.25
N PHE A 224 -2.78 -15.96 2.21
CA PHE A 224 -2.70 -14.51 2.34
C PHE A 224 -1.60 -14.04 3.31
N PRO A 225 -1.11 -12.79 3.17
CA PRO A 225 -0.14 -12.21 4.11
C PRO A 225 -0.71 -12.10 5.53
N ASN A 226 0.19 -12.14 6.53
CA ASN A 226 -0.20 -12.08 7.95
C ASN A 226 -0.98 -10.80 8.30
N THR A 227 -0.62 -9.69 7.65
CA THR A 227 -1.30 -8.39 7.79
C THR A 227 -2.78 -8.43 7.39
N ALA A 228 -3.19 -9.31 6.47
CA ALA A 228 -4.61 -9.50 6.14
C ALA A 228 -5.38 -10.10 7.32
N TYR A 229 -4.83 -11.13 7.95
CA TYR A 229 -5.43 -11.74 9.15
C TYR A 229 -5.47 -10.73 10.32
N ALA A 230 -4.40 -9.94 10.48
CA ALA A 230 -4.33 -8.90 11.51
C ALA A 230 -5.40 -7.80 11.36
N LYS A 231 -5.87 -7.55 10.14
CA LYS A 231 -6.88 -6.51 9.83
C LYS A 231 -8.30 -7.05 9.69
N LEU A 232 -8.48 -8.34 9.40
CA LEU A 232 -9.80 -8.95 9.27
C LEU A 232 -10.35 -9.45 10.62
N ASN A 233 -9.48 -9.88 11.53
CA ASN A 233 -9.89 -10.46 12.81
C ASN A 233 -9.72 -9.46 13.97
N THR A 234 -10.42 -8.32 13.87
CA THR A 234 -10.29 -7.23 14.85
C THR A 234 -11.35 -7.27 15.94
N GLY A 235 -12.52 -7.84 15.66
CA GLY A 235 -13.69 -7.77 16.55
C GLY A 235 -14.43 -6.42 16.50
N ILE A 236 -13.99 -5.50 15.64
CA ILE A 236 -14.60 -4.17 15.49
C ILE A 236 -15.86 -4.27 14.61
N SER A 237 -16.91 -3.54 14.98
CA SER A 237 -18.17 -3.56 14.24
C SER A 237 -18.02 -2.99 12.82
N ARG A 238 -18.77 -3.55 11.86
CA ARG A 238 -18.71 -3.10 10.46
C ARG A 238 -19.19 -1.65 10.30
N LEU A 239 -20.13 -1.20 11.13
CA LEU A 239 -20.63 0.18 11.09
C LEU A 239 -19.55 1.18 11.49
N GLU A 240 -18.77 0.89 12.54
CA GLU A 240 -17.62 1.72 12.94
C GLU A 240 -16.54 1.79 11.86
N LEU A 241 -16.29 0.68 11.14
CA LEU A 241 -15.38 0.69 10.00
C LEU A 241 -15.92 1.56 8.87
N ILE A 242 -17.19 1.42 8.48
CA ILE A 242 -17.79 2.26 7.43
C ILE A 242 -17.72 3.74 7.79
N GLU A 243 -18.05 4.10 9.03
CA GLU A 243 -17.91 5.46 9.55
C GLU A 243 -16.46 5.97 9.42
N GLN A 244 -15.48 5.13 9.81
CA GLN A 244 -14.06 5.44 9.65
C GLN A 244 -13.66 5.63 8.18
N GLY A 245 -14.23 4.85 7.26
CA GLY A 245 -14.02 5.00 5.82
C GLY A 245 -14.59 6.32 5.29
N LEU A 246 -15.73 6.78 5.82
CA LEU A 246 -16.27 8.10 5.49
C LEU A 246 -15.34 9.22 5.98
N TYR A 247 -14.79 9.10 7.19
CA TYR A 247 -13.77 10.04 7.67
C TYR A 247 -12.53 10.07 6.78
N TYR A 248 -12.13 8.94 6.18
CA TYR A 248 -11.03 8.90 5.22
C TYR A 248 -11.33 9.65 3.93
N LEU A 249 -12.56 9.58 3.41
CA LEU A 249 -12.97 10.38 2.25
C LEU A 249 -13.08 11.88 2.58
N LEU A 250 -13.57 12.23 3.78
CA LEU A 250 -13.63 13.61 4.25
C LEU A 250 -12.24 14.20 4.50
N ASP A 251 -11.31 13.41 5.02
CA ASP A 251 -9.90 13.77 5.14
C ASP A 251 -9.32 14.11 3.76
N SER A 252 -9.59 13.31 2.74
CA SER A 252 -9.17 13.64 1.37
C SER A 252 -9.78 14.94 0.86
N LEU A 253 -11.05 15.23 1.16
CA LEU A 253 -11.66 16.50 0.75
C LEU A 253 -10.97 17.71 1.39
N TYR A 254 -10.51 17.58 2.64
CA TYR A 254 -9.78 18.61 3.35
C TYR A 254 -8.31 18.73 2.92
N MET A 255 -7.60 17.60 2.87
CA MET A 255 -6.16 17.55 2.60
C MET A 255 -5.81 17.65 1.11
N ASP A 256 -6.71 17.19 0.23
CA ASP A 256 -6.49 17.05 -1.21
C ASP A 256 -7.83 17.13 -2.00
N PRO A 257 -8.53 18.29 -1.97
CA PRO A 257 -9.83 18.45 -2.61
C PRO A 257 -9.79 18.15 -4.12
N LEU A 258 -8.64 18.37 -4.77
CA LEU A 258 -8.43 18.04 -6.18
C LEU A 258 -8.65 16.54 -6.42
N THR A 259 -8.06 15.66 -5.61
CA THR A 259 -8.22 14.21 -5.74
C THR A 259 -9.69 13.82 -5.63
N PHE A 260 -10.40 14.36 -4.65
CA PHE A 260 -11.83 14.09 -4.48
C PHE A 260 -12.65 14.51 -5.72
N CYS A 261 -12.47 15.74 -6.22
CA CYS A 261 -13.17 16.23 -7.41
C CYS A 261 -12.87 15.39 -8.67
N VAL A 262 -11.62 14.95 -8.83
CA VAL A 262 -11.21 14.12 -9.98
C VAL A 262 -11.80 12.72 -9.89
N LEU A 263 -11.89 12.13 -8.69
CA LEU A 263 -12.55 10.84 -8.50
C LEU A 263 -14.01 10.89 -8.95
N ILE A 264 -14.76 11.89 -8.47
CA ILE A 264 -16.16 12.10 -8.87
C ILE A 264 -16.26 12.32 -10.39
N SER A 265 -15.39 13.14 -10.96
CA SER A 265 -15.39 13.42 -12.40
C SER A 265 -15.10 12.15 -13.24
N GLY A 266 -14.16 11.31 -12.79
CA GLY A 266 -13.82 10.04 -13.44
C GLY A 266 -14.94 9.01 -13.38
N ILE A 267 -15.81 9.07 -12.37
CA ILE A 267 -17.02 8.25 -12.27
C ILE A 267 -18.12 8.79 -13.18
N ILE A 268 -18.38 10.10 -13.15
CA ILE A 268 -19.55 10.71 -13.81
C ILE A 268 -19.36 10.82 -15.33
N PHE A 269 -18.20 11.29 -15.79
CA PHE A 269 -18.00 11.67 -17.19
C PHE A 269 -18.19 10.52 -18.19
N PRO A 270 -17.76 9.27 -17.93
CA PRO A 270 -18.06 8.15 -18.80
C PRO A 270 -19.54 8.05 -19.15
N PHE A 271 -20.41 8.11 -18.14
CA PHE A 271 -21.87 7.96 -18.31
C PHE A 271 -22.49 9.20 -18.97
N VAL A 272 -22.11 10.41 -18.57
CA VAL A 272 -22.63 11.66 -19.17
C VAL A 272 -22.27 11.77 -20.65
N LEU A 273 -21.04 11.38 -21.01
CA LEU A 273 -20.56 11.42 -22.39
C LEU A 273 -20.95 10.17 -23.20
N MET A 274 -21.64 9.21 -22.57
CA MET A 274 -22.08 7.94 -23.17
C MET A 274 -20.93 7.13 -23.83
N ARG A 275 -19.73 7.21 -23.26
CA ARG A 275 -18.52 6.51 -23.73
C ARG A 275 -18.45 5.11 -23.11
N LYS A 276 -19.12 4.15 -23.74
CA LYS A 276 -19.29 2.77 -23.25
C LYS A 276 -17.98 2.06 -22.92
N GLU A 277 -16.91 2.35 -23.66
CA GLU A 277 -15.58 1.79 -23.43
C GLU A 277 -14.94 2.26 -22.10
N LEU A 278 -15.44 3.35 -21.51
CA LEU A 278 -14.98 3.90 -20.23
C LEU A 278 -15.86 3.46 -19.05
N PHE A 279 -17.06 2.91 -19.29
CA PHE A 279 -17.96 2.47 -18.21
C PHE A 279 -17.32 1.44 -17.27
N PRO A 280 -16.59 0.41 -17.76
CA PRO A 280 -15.96 -0.55 -16.86
C PRO A 280 -14.94 0.10 -15.93
N ILE A 281 -14.26 1.15 -16.39
CA ILE A 281 -13.25 1.87 -15.60
C ILE A 281 -13.93 2.64 -14.46
N ALA A 282 -15.05 3.32 -14.74
CA ALA A 282 -15.87 3.96 -13.72
C ALA A 282 -16.41 2.97 -12.68
N ILE A 283 -16.87 1.79 -13.13
CA ILE A 283 -17.31 0.70 -12.25
C ILE A 283 -16.16 0.26 -11.33
N GLY A 284 -14.95 0.11 -11.88
CA GLY A 284 -13.78 -0.23 -11.07
C GLY A 284 -13.47 0.81 -9.99
N ILE A 285 -13.56 2.09 -10.33
CA ILE A 285 -13.38 3.18 -9.35
C ILE A 285 -14.45 3.10 -8.24
N ILE A 286 -15.72 2.87 -8.59
CA ILE A 286 -16.80 2.70 -7.61
C ILE A 286 -16.52 1.51 -6.70
N LEU A 287 -16.15 0.35 -7.25
CA LEU A 287 -15.84 -0.86 -6.47
C LEU A 287 -14.69 -0.61 -5.49
N GLN A 288 -13.65 0.10 -5.91
CA GLN A 288 -12.53 0.47 -5.04
C GLN A 288 -12.98 1.39 -3.89
N ILE A 289 -13.84 2.37 -4.15
CA ILE A 289 -14.37 3.27 -3.11
C ILE A 289 -15.28 2.51 -2.14
N VAL A 290 -16.15 1.62 -2.63
CA VAL A 290 -17.00 0.77 -1.78
C VAL A 290 -16.14 -0.15 -0.90
N TYR A 291 -15.10 -0.75 -1.48
CA TYR A 291 -14.14 -1.55 -0.71
C TYR A 291 -13.44 -0.72 0.37
N LEU A 292 -12.98 0.48 0.01
CA LEU A 292 -12.32 1.41 0.94
C LEU A 292 -13.23 1.77 2.13
N LEU A 293 -14.51 2.05 1.88
CA LEU A 293 -15.49 2.27 2.93
C LEU A 293 -15.67 1.01 3.80
N ASN A 294 -15.77 -0.16 3.17
CA ASN A 294 -16.00 -1.42 3.88
C ASN A 294 -14.83 -1.83 4.80
N ILE A 295 -13.59 -1.49 4.45
CA ILE A 295 -12.41 -1.76 5.31
C ILE A 295 -12.10 -0.63 6.29
N GLY A 296 -12.81 0.49 6.20
CA GLY A 296 -12.63 1.67 7.04
C GLY A 296 -11.50 2.61 6.65
N GLY A 297 -11.09 2.60 5.38
CA GLY A 297 -10.07 3.50 4.87
C GLY A 297 -8.65 3.06 5.25
N ASP A 298 -7.80 4.06 5.49
CA ASP A 298 -6.41 3.86 5.87
C ASP A 298 -5.98 4.95 6.85
N PHE A 299 -4.92 4.72 7.62
CA PHE A 299 -4.40 5.75 8.51
C PHE A 299 -3.53 6.77 7.77
N MET A 300 -2.98 6.38 6.61
CA MET A 300 -2.16 7.24 5.77
C MET A 300 -3.06 8.05 4.82
N SER A 301 -3.17 9.36 5.08
CA SER A 301 -3.99 10.28 4.29
C SER A 301 -3.69 10.15 2.79
N GLY A 302 -4.72 9.93 1.97
CA GLY A 302 -4.63 9.86 0.51
C GLY A 302 -4.03 8.58 -0.12
N ARG A 303 -3.34 7.71 0.63
CA ARG A 303 -2.62 6.53 0.07
C ARG A 303 -3.48 5.68 -0.85
N PHE A 304 -4.63 5.22 -0.34
CA PHE A 304 -5.52 4.30 -1.05
C PHE A 304 -6.36 5.00 -2.12
N LEU A 305 -6.36 6.35 -2.16
CA LEU A 305 -7.00 7.13 -3.20
C LEU A 305 -6.10 7.38 -4.41
N SER A 306 -4.77 7.19 -4.29
CA SER A 306 -3.81 7.42 -5.38
C SER A 306 -4.09 6.56 -6.63
N ALA A 307 -4.44 5.28 -6.43
CA ALA A 307 -4.76 4.32 -7.48
C ALA A 307 -6.08 4.63 -8.23
N PRO A 308 -7.23 4.82 -7.54
CA PRO A 308 -8.46 5.23 -8.21
C PRO A 308 -8.34 6.64 -8.81
N LEU A 309 -7.55 7.55 -8.22
CA LEU A 309 -7.25 8.86 -8.81
C LEU A 309 -6.57 8.73 -10.16
N LEU A 310 -5.47 7.96 -10.26
CA LEU A 310 -4.78 7.74 -11.53
C LEU A 310 -5.74 7.13 -12.56
N THR A 311 -6.58 6.20 -12.13
CA THR A 311 -7.60 5.57 -12.98
C THR A 311 -8.62 6.60 -13.48
N SER A 312 -9.05 7.55 -12.64
CA SER A 312 -9.88 8.69 -13.05
C SER A 312 -9.14 9.62 -14.02
N VAL A 313 -7.85 9.90 -13.80
CA VAL A 313 -7.04 10.67 -14.75
C VAL A 313 -6.95 9.97 -16.11
N ILE A 314 -6.81 8.65 -16.13
CA ILE A 314 -6.85 7.86 -17.36
C ILE A 314 -8.18 8.07 -18.07
N VAL A 315 -9.32 7.98 -17.37
CA VAL A 315 -10.65 8.29 -17.95
C VAL A 315 -10.69 9.71 -18.54
N LEU A 316 -10.34 10.72 -17.75
CA LEU A 316 -10.41 12.13 -18.16
C LEU A 316 -9.48 12.45 -19.34
N SER A 317 -8.31 11.82 -19.40
CA SER A 317 -7.36 12.01 -20.50
C SER A 317 -7.82 11.41 -21.84
N ARG A 318 -8.79 10.48 -21.82
CA ARG A 318 -9.47 9.95 -23.00
C ARG A 318 -10.63 10.82 -23.49
N VAL A 319 -11.02 11.83 -22.72
CA VAL A 319 -12.00 12.83 -23.13
C VAL A 319 -11.27 13.96 -23.86
N GLU A 320 -11.55 14.11 -25.16
CA GLU A 320 -10.85 15.09 -25.99
C GLU A 320 -11.29 16.53 -25.66
N ILE A 321 -10.36 17.34 -25.17
CA ILE A 321 -10.58 18.78 -24.94
C ILE A 321 -10.12 19.55 -26.18
N LYS A 322 -11.06 19.95 -27.04
CA LYS A 322 -10.77 20.65 -28.30
C LYS A 322 -10.50 22.15 -28.13
N SER A 323 -11.07 22.78 -27.10
CA SER A 323 -10.97 24.23 -26.89
C SER A 323 -9.80 24.59 -25.96
N PHE A 324 -8.93 25.49 -26.43
CA PHE A 324 -7.86 26.06 -25.62
C PHE A 324 -8.40 26.87 -24.43
N GLN A 325 -9.48 27.63 -24.61
CA GLN A 325 -10.14 28.37 -23.52
C GLN A 325 -10.63 27.43 -22.41
N LYS A 326 -11.26 26.30 -22.77
CA LYS A 326 -11.66 25.28 -21.78
C LYS A 326 -10.44 24.69 -21.06
N THR A 327 -9.35 24.49 -21.79
CA THR A 327 -8.09 23.99 -21.21
C THR A 327 -7.54 24.98 -20.17
N LEU A 328 -7.55 26.29 -20.46
CA LEU A 328 -7.16 27.33 -19.50
C LEU A 328 -8.07 27.38 -18.27
N ILE A 329 -9.39 27.28 -18.45
CA ILE A 329 -10.34 27.24 -17.32
C ILE A 329 -10.06 26.03 -16.42
N PHE A 330 -9.96 24.83 -17.01
CA PHE A 330 -9.66 23.63 -16.23
C PHE A 330 -8.30 23.70 -15.55
N THR A 331 -7.30 24.29 -16.21
CA THR A 331 -5.98 24.54 -15.63
C THR A 331 -6.10 25.43 -14.39
N GLY A 332 -6.82 26.56 -14.48
CA GLY A 332 -7.07 27.44 -13.35
C GLY A 332 -7.80 26.75 -12.20
N VAL A 333 -8.81 25.92 -12.49
CA VAL A 333 -9.54 25.14 -11.49
C VAL A 333 -8.63 24.11 -10.81
N ILE A 334 -7.85 23.34 -11.56
CA ILE A 334 -6.95 22.30 -11.02
C ILE A 334 -5.89 22.93 -10.13
N ILE A 335 -5.27 24.02 -10.59
CA ILE A 335 -4.28 24.76 -9.82
C ILE A 335 -4.93 25.32 -8.55
N GLY A 336 -6.09 25.98 -8.68
CA GLY A 336 -6.84 26.51 -7.54
C GLY A 336 -7.13 25.44 -6.49
N LEU A 337 -7.71 24.31 -6.88
CA LEU A 337 -7.98 23.17 -5.98
C LEU A 337 -6.69 22.59 -5.37
N GLY A 338 -5.61 22.50 -6.14
CA GLY A 338 -4.32 22.03 -5.64
C GLY A 338 -3.72 22.96 -4.57
N PHE A 339 -3.90 24.28 -4.72
CA PHE A 339 -3.48 25.27 -3.73
C PHE A 339 -4.40 25.38 -2.51
N LEU A 340 -5.61 24.82 -2.55
CA LEU A 340 -6.47 24.71 -1.36
C LEU A 340 -6.00 23.64 -0.37
N SER A 341 -5.11 22.73 -0.78
CA SER A 341 -4.47 21.79 0.15
C SER A 341 -3.72 22.57 1.25
N PRO A 342 -3.82 22.19 2.53
CA PRO A 342 -3.13 22.91 3.62
C PRO A 342 -1.59 22.99 3.44
N ARG A 343 -1.01 22.05 2.69
CA ARG A 343 0.42 22.00 2.36
C ARG A 343 0.62 21.51 0.92
N PRO A 344 0.41 22.37 -0.08
CA PRO A 344 0.49 21.99 -1.49
C PRO A 344 1.87 21.45 -1.83
N ASN A 345 1.93 20.35 -2.58
CA ASN A 345 3.18 19.70 -2.92
C ASN A 345 4.16 20.55 -3.72
N VAL A 346 3.62 21.45 -4.54
CA VAL A 346 4.42 22.40 -5.33
C VAL A 346 5.18 23.41 -4.47
N LEU A 347 4.81 23.56 -3.19
CA LEU A 347 5.50 24.40 -2.21
C LEU A 347 6.37 23.57 -1.23
N SER A 348 6.58 22.28 -1.51
CA SER A 348 7.39 21.41 -0.64
C SER A 348 8.85 21.85 -0.61
N THR A 349 9.43 21.84 0.59
CA THR A 349 10.84 22.16 0.83
C THR A 349 11.42 21.15 1.82
N LYS A 350 12.74 21.22 2.11
CA LYS A 350 13.37 20.42 3.18
C LYS A 350 12.77 20.66 4.58
N HIS A 351 11.95 21.70 4.72
CA HIS A 351 11.26 22.10 5.93
C HIS A 351 9.76 21.75 5.89
N TYR A 352 9.33 20.79 5.05
CA TYR A 352 7.92 20.39 4.95
C TYR A 352 7.28 20.03 6.30
N SER A 353 8.07 19.47 7.22
CA SER A 353 7.65 19.14 8.59
C SER A 353 7.63 20.32 9.57
N LEU A 354 7.98 21.55 9.16
CA LEU A 354 7.87 22.76 9.97
C LEU A 354 6.46 23.37 9.90
N GLY A 355 5.99 23.86 11.04
CA GLY A 355 4.63 24.35 11.30
C GLY A 355 4.23 23.98 12.73
N PRO A 356 3.03 24.35 13.21
CA PRO A 356 2.54 23.79 14.47
C PRO A 356 2.45 22.27 14.30
N LYS A 357 3.49 21.54 14.75
CA LYS A 357 3.35 20.18 15.23
C LYS A 357 2.35 20.36 16.35
N ILE A 358 1.10 19.97 16.16
CA ILE A 358 0.11 20.08 17.23
C ILE A 358 0.53 19.00 18.24
N ILE A 359 1.39 19.42 19.16
CA ILE A 359 2.04 18.58 20.16
C ILE A 359 1.04 18.46 21.29
N ASN A 360 0.24 17.39 21.23
CA ASN A 360 -0.10 16.61 22.41
C ASN A 360 0.39 15.18 22.13
N ALA A 361 1.67 14.92 22.46
CA ALA A 361 2.26 13.58 22.43
C ALA A 361 1.92 12.89 23.76
N PHE A 362 1.42 11.65 23.80
CA PHE A 362 2.28 10.46 23.65
C PHE A 362 1.51 9.16 23.33
N ARG A 363 0.22 9.20 22.99
CA ARG A 363 -0.61 7.98 22.87
C ARG A 363 -0.74 7.39 21.46
N PHE A 364 -0.79 8.18 20.38
CA PHE A 364 -1.06 7.67 19.01
C PHE A 364 -0.36 8.43 17.87
N GLY A 365 0.76 9.09 18.15
CA GLY A 365 1.21 10.18 17.30
C GLY A 365 0.40 11.46 17.58
N PRO A 366 0.87 12.60 17.10
CA PRO A 366 0.31 13.89 17.49
C PRO A 366 -1.02 14.19 16.80
N THR A 367 -1.94 14.63 17.63
CA THR A 367 -3.30 15.04 17.28
C THR A 367 -3.28 16.37 16.56
N ILE A 368 -3.64 16.42 15.29
CA ILE A 368 -4.07 17.67 14.67
C ILE A 368 -5.43 18.02 15.28
N ILE A 369 -5.62 19.25 15.78
CA ILE A 369 -6.94 19.72 16.28
C ILE A 369 -7.98 19.46 15.19
N GLY A 370 -8.99 18.62 15.50
CA GLY A 370 -10.03 18.21 14.55
C GLY A 370 -9.88 16.81 13.92
N MET A 371 -8.76 16.11 14.16
CA MET A 371 -8.52 14.73 13.68
C MET A 371 -8.58 13.70 14.82
N HIS A 372 -9.75 13.53 15.45
CA HIS A 372 -9.98 12.48 16.46
C HIS A 372 -10.01 11.05 15.87
N ASN A 373 -9.87 10.92 14.55
CA ASN A 373 -10.15 9.68 13.82
C ASN A 373 -8.89 8.88 13.46
N GLY A 374 -7.69 9.34 13.82
CA GLY A 374 -6.44 8.58 13.61
C GLY A 374 -5.96 8.49 12.14
N ILE A 375 -6.42 9.38 11.26
CA ILE A 375 -5.88 9.54 9.90
C ILE A 375 -4.83 10.66 9.93
N THR A 376 -3.75 10.52 9.17
CA THR A 376 -2.59 11.38 9.32
C THR A 376 -1.81 11.55 8.01
N ASP A 377 -1.25 12.75 7.83
CA ASP A 377 -0.26 13.04 6.79
C ASP A 377 1.10 12.45 7.19
N GLU A 378 1.32 11.17 6.87
CA GLU A 378 2.55 10.46 7.25
C GLU A 378 3.81 11.08 6.62
N ARG A 379 3.71 11.68 5.42
CA ARG A 379 4.85 12.42 4.86
C ARG A 379 5.21 13.57 5.78
N PHE A 380 4.26 14.37 6.23
CA PHE A 380 4.53 15.46 7.17
C PHE A 380 5.29 14.97 8.41
N TRP A 381 4.93 13.80 8.97
CA TRP A 381 5.60 13.21 10.13
C TRP A 381 7.04 12.79 9.89
N TYR A 382 7.28 12.04 8.82
CA TYR A 382 8.59 11.41 8.63
C TYR A 382 9.55 12.22 7.78
N TYR A 383 9.06 13.13 6.94
CA TYR A 383 9.88 13.81 5.92
C TYR A 383 11.10 14.54 6.49
N GLU A 384 11.01 15.10 7.70
CA GLU A 384 12.18 15.70 8.38
C GLU A 384 13.38 14.73 8.45
N ASN A 385 13.13 13.45 8.72
CA ASN A 385 14.17 12.44 8.86
C ASN A 385 14.31 11.54 7.64
N THR A 386 13.23 11.27 6.91
CA THR A 386 13.19 10.30 5.81
C THR A 386 13.06 10.94 4.43
N GLY A 387 13.03 12.28 4.35
CA GLY A 387 13.00 13.03 3.09
C GLY A 387 14.34 13.00 2.36
N LEU A 388 14.31 12.90 1.03
CA LEU A 388 15.50 12.84 0.19
C LEU A 388 16.38 14.08 0.36
N LEU A 389 15.79 15.27 0.34
CA LEU A 389 16.52 16.53 0.50
C LEU A 389 17.27 16.58 1.84
N ASN A 390 16.63 16.12 2.91
CA ASN A 390 17.23 16.09 4.25
C ASN A 390 18.38 15.09 4.36
N ASN A 391 18.33 13.99 3.62
CA ASN A 391 19.36 12.94 3.68
C ASN A 391 20.53 13.16 2.72
N LEU A 392 20.33 13.81 1.57
CA LEU A 392 21.41 14.17 0.65
C LEU A 392 22.45 15.10 1.28
N PHE A 393 22.03 15.98 2.20
CA PHE A 393 22.92 16.99 2.79
C PHE A 393 23.20 16.79 4.27
N GLU A 394 22.22 16.33 5.06
CA GLU A 394 22.29 16.37 6.53
C GLU A 394 22.24 14.96 7.19
N ARG A 395 22.06 13.89 6.39
CA ARG A 395 21.91 12.49 6.82
C ARG A 395 20.95 12.33 8.01
N LYS A 396 19.79 13.01 7.94
CA LYS A 396 18.84 13.06 9.06
C LYS A 396 18.17 11.72 9.40
N LEU A 397 18.22 10.72 8.52
CA LEU A 397 17.67 9.38 8.75
C LEU A 397 18.37 8.71 9.94
N GLU A 398 19.70 8.71 9.95
CA GLU A 398 20.49 8.10 11.04
C GLU A 398 20.21 8.74 12.41
N LYS A 399 19.72 9.98 12.41
CA LYS A 399 19.34 10.74 13.61
C LYS A 399 17.90 10.49 14.05
N HIS A 400 17.16 9.61 13.36
CA HIS A 400 15.77 9.32 13.72
C HIS A 400 15.71 8.63 15.11
N PRO A 401 14.84 9.08 16.03
CA PRO A 401 14.78 8.53 17.39
C PRO A 401 14.59 7.00 17.45
N TRP A 402 13.80 6.44 16.53
CA TRP A 402 13.61 4.98 16.48
C TRP A 402 14.85 4.21 16.01
N ILE A 403 15.69 4.81 15.16
CA ILE A 403 16.94 4.19 14.72
C ILE A 403 17.95 4.20 15.86
N ILE A 404 18.12 5.35 16.52
CA ILE A 404 18.99 5.48 17.69
C ILE A 404 18.59 4.46 18.76
N HIS A 405 17.29 4.39 19.08
CA HIS A 405 16.78 3.44 20.06
C HIS A 405 17.02 1.97 19.64
N ALA A 406 16.85 1.62 18.37
CA ALA A 406 17.11 0.26 17.88
C ALA A 406 18.60 -0.11 18.01
N VAL A 407 19.50 0.81 17.69
CA VAL A 407 20.95 0.60 17.82
C VAL A 407 21.34 0.43 19.29
N THR A 408 20.88 1.31 20.18
CA THR A 408 21.13 1.18 21.63
C THR A 408 20.55 -0.11 22.20
N PHE A 409 19.35 -0.53 21.77
CA PHE A 409 18.77 -1.80 22.21
C PHE A 409 19.63 -2.99 21.75
N LYS A 410 20.10 -2.97 20.49
CA LYS A 410 20.96 -4.02 19.94
C LYS A 410 22.26 -4.18 20.75
N GLU A 411 22.83 -3.09 21.24
CA GLU A 411 24.05 -3.10 22.08
C GLU A 411 23.81 -3.67 23.48
N SER A 412 22.56 -3.64 23.98
CA SER A 412 22.22 -4.17 25.30
C SER A 412 22.23 -5.71 25.41
N GLY A 413 22.36 -6.42 24.28
CA GLY A 413 22.43 -7.89 24.25
C GLY A 413 21.10 -8.63 24.43
N HIS A 414 19.96 -7.93 24.48
CA HIS A 414 18.64 -8.55 24.57
C HIS A 414 18.21 -9.19 23.24
N GLU A 415 17.68 -10.42 23.31
CA GLU A 415 17.27 -11.21 22.13
C GLU A 415 15.78 -11.07 21.77
N LEU A 416 14.98 -10.43 22.64
CA LEU A 416 13.54 -10.26 22.47
C LEU A 416 13.12 -8.83 22.82
N VAL A 417 12.29 -8.24 21.96
CA VAL A 417 11.64 -6.95 22.24
C VAL A 417 10.17 -7.00 21.90
N VAL A 418 9.35 -6.33 22.71
CA VAL A 418 7.94 -6.09 22.44
C VAL A 418 7.80 -4.67 21.91
N LYS A 419 7.29 -4.51 20.68
CA LYS A 419 7.20 -3.20 20.02
C LYS A 419 6.09 -3.16 18.99
N SER A 420 5.38 -2.03 18.90
CA SER A 420 4.35 -1.78 17.88
C SER A 420 4.80 -0.82 16.75
N SER A 421 5.86 -0.02 16.95
CA SER A 421 6.52 0.71 15.87
C SER A 421 7.54 -0.21 15.21
N LEU A 422 7.17 -0.82 14.08
CA LEU A 422 7.94 -1.93 13.50
C LEU A 422 8.92 -1.51 12.43
N GLY A 423 8.61 -0.52 11.60
CA GLY A 423 9.35 -0.25 10.38
C GLY A 423 10.83 0.05 10.62
N LEU A 424 11.15 1.32 10.88
CA LEU A 424 12.50 1.81 11.11
C LEU A 424 13.13 1.11 12.32
N PHE A 425 12.42 1.05 13.45
CA PHE A 425 12.95 0.41 14.66
C PHE A 425 13.29 -1.06 14.39
N GLY A 426 12.34 -1.84 13.87
CA GLY A 426 12.54 -3.27 13.63
C GLY A 426 13.59 -3.55 12.57
N PHE A 427 13.65 -2.77 11.49
CA PHE A 427 14.70 -2.93 10.49
C PHE A 427 16.11 -2.71 11.06
N TYR A 428 16.33 -1.59 11.77
CA TYR A 428 17.65 -1.26 12.31
C TYR A 428 18.05 -2.09 13.54
N LEU A 429 17.10 -2.73 14.23
CA LEU A 429 17.37 -3.69 15.29
C LEU A 429 18.18 -4.90 14.79
N GLY A 430 18.02 -5.21 13.50
CA GLY A 430 18.69 -6.33 12.84
C GLY A 430 18.07 -7.69 13.13
N ARG A 431 18.68 -8.71 12.52
CA ARG A 431 18.12 -10.08 12.43
C ARG A 431 18.19 -10.91 13.72
N ASN A 432 19.07 -10.54 14.66
CA ASN A 432 19.34 -11.34 15.87
C ASN A 432 18.31 -11.11 16.99
N VAL A 433 17.46 -10.09 16.87
CA VAL A 433 16.46 -9.78 17.89
C VAL A 433 15.09 -10.15 17.35
N HIS A 434 14.39 -11.02 18.07
CA HIS A 434 13.01 -11.36 17.79
C HIS A 434 12.11 -10.20 18.23
N VAL A 435 11.29 -9.68 17.32
CA VAL A 435 10.35 -8.61 17.61
C VAL A 435 8.97 -9.22 17.78
N VAL A 436 8.32 -8.95 18.90
CA VAL A 436 6.91 -9.29 19.15
C VAL A 436 6.07 -8.06 18.85
N ASP A 437 5.40 -8.09 17.71
CA ASP A 437 4.49 -7.08 17.21
C ASP A 437 3.08 -7.25 17.79
N GLN A 438 2.73 -6.32 18.66
CA GLN A 438 1.42 -6.29 19.29
C GLN A 438 0.29 -5.72 18.40
N TYR A 439 0.57 -5.16 17.22
CA TYR A 439 -0.42 -4.90 16.17
C TYR A 439 -0.63 -6.11 15.25
N ALA A 440 0.19 -7.14 15.42
CA ALA A 440 0.12 -8.43 14.75
C ALA A 440 0.26 -8.41 13.22
N LEU A 441 0.83 -7.35 12.66
CA LEU A 441 1.28 -7.29 11.27
C LEU A 441 2.34 -8.37 11.00
N THR A 442 3.27 -8.58 11.94
CA THR A 442 4.33 -9.60 11.82
C THR A 442 4.12 -10.83 12.70
N GLU A 443 3.18 -10.79 13.64
CA GLU A 443 2.97 -11.87 14.60
C GLU A 443 1.88 -12.88 14.22
N PRO A 444 2.24 -14.17 14.03
CA PRO A 444 1.34 -15.16 13.45
C PRO A 444 0.28 -15.67 14.43
N LEU A 445 0.57 -15.70 15.74
CA LEU A 445 -0.41 -16.07 16.76
C LEU A 445 -1.37 -14.90 17.02
N LEU A 446 -0.81 -13.70 17.25
CA LEU A 446 -1.62 -12.53 17.60
C LEU A 446 -2.57 -12.16 16.45
N SER A 447 -2.20 -12.37 15.18
CA SER A 447 -3.09 -12.06 14.06
C SER A 447 -4.37 -12.91 14.02
N LYS A 448 -4.44 -13.98 14.83
CA LYS A 448 -5.60 -14.86 15.02
C LYS A 448 -6.43 -14.50 16.25
N LEU A 449 -6.03 -13.50 17.01
CA LEU A 449 -6.72 -13.03 18.21
C LEU A 449 -7.47 -11.70 17.92
N PRO A 450 -8.58 -11.43 18.63
CA PRO A 450 -9.30 -10.17 18.51
C PRO A 450 -8.46 -9.00 19.04
N SER A 451 -8.78 -7.79 18.60
CA SER A 451 -8.20 -6.57 19.18
C SER A 451 -8.73 -6.36 20.60
N THR A 452 -7.89 -5.81 21.49
CA THR A 452 -8.23 -5.63 22.90
C THR A 452 -7.73 -4.26 23.40
N GLU A 453 -8.44 -3.67 24.37
CA GLU A 453 -8.06 -2.38 24.97
C GLU A 453 -6.82 -2.43 25.89
N TYR A 454 -6.21 -3.62 26.07
CA TYR A 454 -5.18 -3.92 27.08
C TYR A 454 -3.88 -3.10 26.98
N TRP A 455 -3.71 -2.33 25.91
CA TRP A 455 -2.55 -1.45 25.70
C TRP A 455 -2.53 -0.17 26.53
N LEU A 456 -3.56 0.06 27.33
CA LEU A 456 -3.60 1.09 28.34
C LEU A 456 -2.68 0.72 29.52
N ILE A 457 -1.37 0.62 29.27
CA ILE A 457 -0.37 0.43 30.31
C ILE A 457 -0.43 1.68 31.22
N ASN A 458 -0.94 1.50 32.43
CA ASN A 458 -1.00 2.48 33.53
C ASN A 458 -1.80 3.77 33.25
N HIS A 459 -2.83 3.70 32.41
CA HIS A 459 -3.43 4.90 31.86
C HIS A 459 -4.93 4.68 31.57
N GLU A 460 -5.83 5.40 32.25
CA GLU A 460 -7.27 5.33 31.92
C GLU A 460 -7.52 5.83 30.47
N LYS A 461 -8.40 5.10 29.77
CA LYS A 461 -8.89 5.48 28.45
C LYS A 461 -9.73 6.76 28.57
N PRO A 462 -9.45 7.83 27.83
CA PRO A 462 -10.37 8.96 27.75
C PRO A 462 -11.66 8.43 27.11
N LYS A 463 -12.82 8.72 27.71
CA LYS A 463 -14.12 8.19 27.26
C LYS A 463 -14.44 8.44 25.78
N THR A 464 -13.73 9.38 25.14
CA THR A 464 -13.94 9.83 23.77
C THR A 464 -12.99 9.23 22.73
N GLU A 465 -11.99 8.44 23.12
CA GLU A 465 -11.00 7.90 22.18
C GLU A 465 -11.25 6.44 21.83
N LYS A 466 -11.11 6.08 20.54
CA LYS A 466 -11.08 4.67 20.12
C LYS A 466 -9.79 4.03 20.66
N PHE A 467 -9.85 2.79 21.15
CA PHE A 467 -8.66 2.06 21.60
C PHE A 467 -7.81 1.54 20.43
N TRP A 468 -8.29 1.73 19.21
CA TRP A 468 -7.67 1.31 17.97
C TRP A 468 -7.53 2.50 17.01
N ARG A 469 -6.56 2.40 16.11
CA ARG A 469 -6.39 3.30 14.96
C ARG A 469 -6.55 2.46 13.70
N ILE A 470 -7.20 2.98 12.65
CA ILE A 470 -7.36 2.18 11.42
C ILE A 470 -6.01 1.64 10.94
N GLY A 471 -5.93 0.35 10.64
CA GLY A 471 -4.68 -0.32 10.28
C GLY A 471 -3.78 -0.73 11.44
N HIS A 472 -4.04 -0.27 12.67
CA HIS A 472 -3.29 -0.58 13.89
C HIS A 472 -4.24 -1.07 14.99
N PHE A 473 -4.35 -2.39 15.10
CA PHE A 473 -5.30 -3.06 15.99
C PHE A 473 -4.55 -3.74 17.14
N PRO A 474 -4.44 -3.06 18.30
CA PRO A 474 -3.69 -3.56 19.44
C PRO A 474 -4.26 -4.88 19.98
N ARG A 475 -3.39 -5.81 20.35
CA ARG A 475 -3.75 -7.10 20.94
C ARG A 475 -2.99 -7.35 22.25
N LYS A 476 -3.68 -7.97 23.21
CA LYS A 476 -3.07 -8.47 24.44
C LYS A 476 -2.11 -9.60 24.07
N ILE A 477 -0.89 -9.53 24.58
CA ILE A 477 0.04 -10.67 24.52
C ILE A 477 -0.46 -11.71 25.52
N PRO A 478 -0.70 -12.97 25.10
CA PRO A 478 -1.13 -14.01 26.01
C PRO A 478 -0.09 -14.31 27.10
N ASP A 479 -0.56 -14.61 28.30
CA ASP A 479 0.31 -14.99 29.42
C ASP A 479 1.14 -16.23 29.04
N GLY A 480 2.45 -16.18 29.27
CA GLY A 480 3.37 -17.24 28.89
C GLY A 480 3.88 -17.19 27.44
N TYR A 481 3.36 -16.30 26.57
CA TYR A 481 3.78 -16.22 25.17
C TYR A 481 5.23 -15.71 25.03
N LEU A 482 5.63 -14.70 25.81
CA LEU A 482 7.00 -14.18 25.75
C LEU A 482 8.02 -15.23 26.21
N GLU A 483 7.70 -15.97 27.28
CA GLU A 483 8.49 -17.11 27.76
C GLU A 483 8.54 -18.23 26.72
N THR A 484 7.47 -18.42 25.95
CA THR A 484 7.41 -19.39 24.86
C THR A 484 8.40 -19.04 23.75
N ILE A 485 8.45 -17.76 23.36
CA ILE A 485 9.41 -17.30 22.35
C ILE A 485 10.86 -17.42 22.87
N LYS A 486 11.13 -16.99 24.11
CA LYS A 486 12.48 -17.07 24.70
C LYS A 486 12.98 -18.50 24.87
N SER A 487 12.14 -19.39 25.39
CA SER A 487 12.54 -20.76 25.73
C SER A 487 12.36 -21.78 24.61
N SER A 488 11.67 -21.41 23.53
CA SER A 488 11.21 -22.31 22.46
C SER A 488 10.35 -23.49 22.96
N LYS A 489 9.88 -23.45 24.21
CA LYS A 489 8.94 -24.42 24.80
C LYS A 489 7.60 -23.73 25.00
N ASN A 490 6.50 -24.40 24.67
CA ASN A 490 5.19 -23.82 24.89
C ASN A 490 4.93 -23.61 26.39
N ARG A 491 4.79 -22.34 26.79
CA ARG A 491 4.54 -21.87 28.16
C ARG A 491 3.24 -21.07 28.25
N ILE A 492 2.45 -21.00 27.17
CA ILE A 492 1.18 -20.28 27.14
C ILE A 492 0.25 -20.85 28.22
N SER A 493 -0.26 -19.98 29.10
CA SER A 493 -1.01 -20.41 30.28
C SER A 493 -2.38 -20.98 29.96
N ASN A 494 -3.06 -20.45 28.93
CA ASN A 494 -4.39 -20.95 28.54
C ASN A 494 -4.26 -22.26 27.73
N PRO A 495 -4.88 -23.38 28.16
CA PRO A 495 -4.72 -24.68 27.49
C PRO A 495 -5.14 -24.69 26.02
N SER A 496 -6.29 -24.07 25.70
CA SER A 496 -6.83 -24.02 24.34
C SER A 496 -5.92 -23.23 23.40
N LEU A 497 -5.44 -22.07 23.85
CA LEU A 497 -4.50 -21.27 23.07
C LEU A 497 -3.12 -21.93 22.96
N ALA A 498 -2.67 -22.62 24.00
CA ALA A 498 -1.44 -23.39 23.97
C ALA A 498 -1.53 -24.49 22.89
N GLU A 499 -2.61 -25.28 22.86
CA GLU A 499 -2.84 -26.30 21.84
C GLU A 499 -2.87 -25.69 20.43
N TYR A 500 -3.56 -24.56 20.24
CA TYR A 500 -3.57 -23.86 18.96
C TYR A 500 -2.17 -23.45 18.51
N TYR A 501 -1.37 -22.89 19.43
CA TYR A 501 -0.01 -22.47 19.13
C TYR A 501 0.90 -23.65 18.79
N GLU A 502 0.70 -24.83 19.37
CA GLU A 502 1.46 -26.03 18.96
C GLU A 502 1.25 -26.35 17.47
N LYS A 503 -0.01 -26.32 17.02
CA LYS A 503 -0.34 -26.57 15.59
C LYS A 503 0.23 -25.47 14.71
N LEU A 504 0.08 -24.21 15.11
CA LEU A 504 0.65 -23.07 14.39
C LEU A 504 2.18 -23.15 14.31
N SER A 505 2.85 -23.53 15.40
CA SER A 505 4.31 -23.65 15.50
C SER A 505 4.86 -24.68 14.51
N ILE A 506 4.17 -25.81 14.32
CA ILE A 506 4.52 -26.81 13.29
C ILE A 506 4.55 -26.16 11.89
N ILE A 507 3.60 -25.26 11.61
CA ILE A 507 3.48 -24.57 10.31
C ILE A 507 4.62 -23.55 10.11
N ILE A 508 4.83 -22.67 11.09
CA ILE A 508 5.75 -21.53 10.93
C ILE A 508 7.22 -21.88 11.20
N LYS A 509 7.51 -22.94 11.98
CA LYS A 509 8.87 -23.36 12.36
C LYS A 509 9.29 -24.71 11.78
N GLY A 510 8.35 -25.64 11.55
CA GLY A 510 8.67 -27.04 11.15
C GLY A 510 9.34 -27.20 9.78
N ASN A 511 9.78 -28.41 9.45
CA ASN A 511 10.36 -28.70 8.12
C ASN A 511 9.30 -28.53 7.01
N LEU A 512 9.64 -27.83 5.92
CA LEU A 512 8.75 -27.53 4.80
C LEU A 512 8.08 -28.76 4.20
N TRP A 513 8.81 -29.87 4.08
CA TRP A 513 8.40 -31.11 3.43
C TRP A 513 7.78 -32.14 4.38
N SER A 514 7.63 -31.79 5.67
CA SER A 514 7.00 -32.69 6.64
C SER A 514 5.53 -32.90 6.32
N TRP A 515 5.10 -34.16 6.20
CA TRP A 515 3.68 -34.51 6.02
C TRP A 515 2.82 -33.97 7.17
N ASN A 516 3.34 -34.00 8.40
CA ASN A 516 2.66 -33.43 9.56
C ASN A 516 2.39 -31.93 9.35
N ARG A 517 3.37 -31.19 8.82
CA ARG A 517 3.21 -29.77 8.51
C ARG A 517 2.13 -29.52 7.44
N LEU A 518 2.14 -30.29 6.35
CA LEU A 518 1.13 -30.16 5.29
C LEU A 518 -0.28 -30.45 5.81
N LYS A 519 -0.43 -31.44 6.70
CA LYS A 519 -1.68 -31.74 7.39
C LYS A 519 -2.15 -30.60 8.29
N GLU A 520 -1.24 -29.98 9.04
CA GLU A 520 -1.57 -28.84 9.91
C GLU A 520 -1.92 -27.58 9.10
N ILE A 521 -1.26 -27.34 7.95
CA ILE A 521 -1.66 -26.29 7.00
C ILE A 521 -3.10 -26.49 6.55
N TRP A 522 -3.48 -27.70 6.16
CA TRP A 522 -4.86 -27.99 5.80
C TRP A 522 -5.81 -27.72 6.98
N ASN A 523 -5.55 -28.34 8.14
CA ASN A 523 -6.42 -28.23 9.32
C ASN A 523 -6.65 -26.78 9.76
N ILE A 524 -5.60 -25.95 9.80
CA ILE A 524 -5.71 -24.56 10.27
C ILE A 524 -6.47 -23.70 9.26
N ASN A 525 -6.23 -23.88 7.95
CA ASN A 525 -6.88 -23.08 6.91
C ASN A 525 -8.33 -23.52 6.66
N THR A 526 -8.71 -24.77 6.97
CA THR A 526 -10.10 -25.21 6.95
C THR A 526 -10.86 -24.92 8.26
N GLY A 527 -10.21 -24.23 9.22
CA GLY A 527 -10.85 -23.81 10.46
C GLY A 527 -11.05 -24.91 11.52
N LYS A 528 -10.35 -26.05 11.40
CA LYS A 528 -10.47 -27.18 12.35
C LYS A 528 -10.22 -26.78 13.80
N TYR A 529 -9.34 -25.80 14.01
CA TYR A 529 -8.91 -25.33 15.33
C TYR A 529 -9.59 -24.03 15.77
N ASN A 530 -10.62 -23.56 15.06
CA ASN A 530 -11.30 -22.30 15.41
C ASN A 530 -11.90 -22.33 16.82
N TYR A 531 -12.40 -23.50 17.26
CA TYR A 531 -12.96 -23.68 18.60
C TYR A 531 -11.96 -23.36 19.73
N LEU A 532 -10.66 -23.58 19.50
CA LEU A 532 -9.60 -23.27 20.48
C LEU A 532 -9.43 -21.76 20.66
N ILE A 533 -9.51 -21.00 19.56
CA ILE A 533 -9.47 -19.54 19.58
C ILE A 533 -10.75 -18.98 20.22
N GLU A 534 -11.91 -19.52 19.88
CA GLU A 534 -13.18 -19.13 20.47
C GLU A 534 -13.21 -19.36 21.99
N ASP A 535 -12.68 -20.50 22.46
CA ASP A 535 -12.56 -20.79 23.88
C ASP A 535 -11.65 -19.80 24.60
N TYR A 536 -10.48 -19.48 24.02
CA TYR A 536 -9.61 -18.43 24.57
C TYR A 536 -10.29 -17.06 24.59
N ASN A 537 -11.02 -16.69 23.53
CA ASN A 537 -11.70 -15.40 23.46
C ASN A 537 -12.76 -15.22 24.55
N LYS A 538 -13.43 -16.30 25.00
CA LYS A 538 -14.36 -16.24 26.14
C LYS A 538 -13.66 -15.81 27.43
N THR A 539 -12.37 -16.10 27.58
CA THR A 539 -11.57 -15.70 28.76
C THR A 539 -11.15 -14.23 28.76
N LEU A 540 -11.15 -13.58 27.58
CA LEU A 540 -10.66 -12.21 27.41
C LEU A 540 -11.57 -11.12 27.97
N SER A 541 -12.71 -11.47 28.59
CA SER A 541 -13.66 -10.51 29.16
C SER A 541 -14.00 -9.39 28.18
N ILE A 542 -14.39 -9.75 26.95
CA ILE A 542 -14.88 -8.78 25.98
C ILE A 542 -16.30 -8.41 26.44
N LYS A 543 -16.39 -7.41 27.33
CA LYS A 543 -17.65 -6.74 27.69
C LYS A 543 -17.99 -5.71 26.63
#